data_AF-M7BP67-F1
#
_entry.id   AF-M7BP67-F1
#
_cell.length_a   1.000
_cell.length_b   1.000
_cell.length_c   1.000
_cell.angle_alpha   90.00
_cell.angle_beta   90.00
_cell.angle_gamma   90.00
#
_symmetry.space_group_name_H-M   'P 1'
#
loop_
_entity.id
_entity.type
_entity.pdbx_description
1 polymer ?
#
loop_
_entity_poly.entity_id
_entity_poly.type
_entity_poly.pdbx_seq_one_letter_code
_entity_poly.pdbx_strand_id
1 'polypeptide(L)'
;RMAIAQRLLITMSCEASVHWTLPAFVLLGFLAGIVSSYPVVSRTNGTLLERGWESLLSRSIAGMSGEKSDVNWESDYLLGIKRQRRLYCNVGIGFHLQILPDGRISGVHNENQYSLLEISTVERGVVSLFGVKSALFVAMNNKGRLYGTAIFQDECKFKETLLPNNYNAYESSAYQGAYIALSKHGRVKKGNKVSPAMTVTHFLPRI
;
A
#
# COMPACT_ATOMS: atom_id res chain seq x y z
N ARG A 1 -57.20 29.22 23.85
CA ARG A 1 -57.54 30.03 25.05
C ARG A 1 -56.23 30.31 25.80
N MET A 2 -56.11 31.52 26.36
CA MET A 2 -54.87 32.22 26.71
C MET A 2 -53.93 31.56 27.75
N ALA A 3 -52.69 32.05 27.68
CA ALA A 3 -51.63 32.17 28.70
C ALA A 3 -50.71 30.96 28.92
N ILE A 4 -49.41 31.14 28.65
CA ILE A 4 -48.38 31.39 29.68
C ILE A 4 -47.09 31.90 28.98
N ALA A 5 -46.50 32.91 29.61
CA ALA A 5 -45.31 33.64 29.19
C ALA A 5 -44.00 32.95 29.62
N GLN A 6 -42.89 33.63 29.27
CA GLN A 6 -41.49 33.46 29.72
C GLN A 6 -40.61 32.60 28.80
N ARG A 7 -39.66 33.23 28.10
CA ARG A 7 -38.38 33.64 28.67
C ARG A 7 -37.63 34.59 27.73
N LEU A 8 -37.19 35.69 28.33
CA LEU A 8 -36.24 36.68 27.86
C LEU A 8 -34.90 35.99 27.56
N LEU A 9 -34.34 36.15 26.36
CA LEU A 9 -32.90 35.98 26.15
C LEU A 9 -32.31 37.30 25.66
N ILE A 10 -31.35 37.72 26.46
CA ILE A 10 -30.66 39.00 26.45
C ILE A 10 -29.69 39.02 25.27
N THR A 11 -29.68 40.18 24.62
CA THR A 11 -28.74 40.70 23.64
C THR A 11 -27.28 40.55 24.06
N MET A 12 -26.36 40.44 23.11
CA MET A 12 -25.26 41.40 22.88
C MET A 12 -24.15 40.71 22.07
N SER A 13 -24.06 41.15 20.82
CA SER A 13 -22.93 41.03 19.92
C SER A 13 -21.73 41.81 20.46
N CYS A 14 -20.56 41.18 20.50
CA CYS A 14 -19.27 41.85 20.64
C CYS A 14 -18.43 41.57 19.38
N GLU A 15 -18.43 42.52 18.45
CA GLU A 15 -17.31 42.73 17.54
C GLU A 15 -16.13 43.33 18.32
N ALA A 16 -14.93 42.83 18.09
CA ALA A 16 -13.71 43.58 18.34
C ALA A 16 -12.64 43.10 17.35
N SER A 17 -12.54 43.81 16.25
CA SER A 17 -11.41 43.83 15.32
C SER A 17 -10.21 44.47 16.02
N VAL A 18 -9.06 43.80 16.06
CA VAL A 18 -7.78 44.48 16.27
C VAL A 18 -6.70 43.83 15.41
N HIS A 19 -6.41 44.54 14.32
CA HIS A 19 -5.21 44.44 13.50
C HIS A 19 -4.01 44.95 14.31
N TRP A 20 -2.86 44.27 14.26
CA TRP A 20 -1.57 44.90 14.56
C TRP A 20 -0.50 44.37 13.63
N THR A 21 0.37 45.31 13.28
CA THR A 21 1.26 45.39 12.13
C THR A 21 2.68 44.94 12.46
N LEU A 22 3.41 44.41 11.48
CA LEU A 22 4.89 44.33 11.45
C LEU A 22 5.44 45.70 10.97
N PRO A 23 6.66 46.16 11.38
CA PRO A 23 7.87 45.82 10.61
C PRO A 23 9.26 45.85 11.33
N ALA A 24 10.19 45.12 10.71
CA ALA A 24 11.64 45.33 10.45
C ALA A 24 12.62 45.93 11.49
N PHE A 25 13.77 45.26 11.71
CA PHE A 25 15.12 45.87 11.72
C PHE A 25 16.21 44.86 11.31
N VAL A 26 17.12 45.33 10.45
CA VAL A 26 18.25 44.66 9.78
C VAL A 26 19.55 44.96 10.56
N LEU A 27 20.51 44.03 10.65
CA LEU A 27 21.94 44.34 10.44
C LEU A 27 22.86 43.11 10.37
N LEU A 28 23.86 43.30 9.49
CA LEU A 28 24.85 42.40 8.89
C LEU A 28 26.16 42.42 9.69
N GLY A 29 26.95 41.34 9.64
CA GLY A 29 28.34 41.32 10.11
C GLY A 29 29.18 40.28 9.37
N PHE A 30 30.05 40.76 8.48
CA PHE A 30 30.99 40.02 7.62
C PHE A 30 32.43 40.36 8.05
N LEU A 31 33.32 39.38 8.18
CA LEU A 31 34.80 39.53 8.12
C LEU A 31 35.37 38.20 7.58
N ALA A 32 35.80 38.11 6.32
CA ALA A 32 37.00 38.64 5.65
C ALA A 32 38.22 37.69 5.75
N GLY A 33 38.78 37.35 4.59
CA GLY A 33 39.97 36.49 4.47
C GLY A 33 40.48 36.29 3.03
N ILE A 34 40.87 37.40 2.35
CA ILE A 34 42.02 37.66 1.42
C ILE A 34 42.49 36.48 0.51
N VAL A 35 42.66 36.54 -0.83
CA VAL A 35 43.63 37.29 -1.69
C VAL A 35 43.29 37.00 -3.18
N SER A 36 42.99 38.01 -4.02
CA SER A 36 43.78 38.62 -5.14
C SER A 36 44.40 37.74 -6.26
N SER A 37 43.75 37.78 -7.44
CA SER A 37 44.24 38.10 -8.82
C SER A 37 45.24 37.24 -9.64
N TYR A 38 44.69 36.52 -10.66
CA TYR A 38 45.05 36.27 -12.10
C TYR A 38 46.49 35.96 -12.60
N PRO A 39 46.77 35.36 -13.80
CA PRO A 39 45.90 35.06 -14.97
C PRO A 39 46.09 33.68 -15.73
N VAL A 40 45.07 33.31 -16.54
CA VAL A 40 45.08 32.78 -17.95
C VAL A 40 45.70 31.41 -18.36
N VAL A 41 44.78 30.50 -18.76
CA VAL A 41 44.66 29.66 -20.00
C VAL A 41 45.51 28.38 -20.22
N SER A 42 44.84 27.21 -20.14
CA SER A 42 44.55 26.26 -21.26
C SER A 42 44.70 24.77 -20.91
N ARG A 43 43.82 23.97 -21.50
CA ARG A 43 43.87 22.51 -21.77
C ARG A 43 43.69 21.51 -20.61
N THR A 44 42.48 20.92 -20.64
CA THR A 44 42.14 19.49 -20.46
C THR A 44 43.17 18.62 -19.74
N ASN A 45 42.82 18.10 -18.56
CA ASN A 45 43.15 16.76 -18.06
C ASN A 45 42.39 16.47 -16.76
N GLY A 46 41.46 15.50 -16.80
CA GLY A 46 40.82 14.93 -15.60
C GLY A 46 41.86 14.23 -14.73
N THR A 47 41.87 14.59 -13.45
CA THR A 47 42.86 14.17 -12.46
C THR A 47 42.56 12.76 -11.94
N LEU A 48 43.47 11.83 -12.23
CA LEU A 48 44.17 10.88 -11.34
C LEU A 48 43.40 9.97 -10.35
N LEU A 49 42.11 10.19 -10.08
CA LEU A 49 41.29 9.33 -9.23
C LEU A 49 40.65 8.17 -10.00
N GLU A 50 40.49 8.27 -11.33
CA GLU A 50 39.94 7.17 -12.14
C GLU A 50 40.93 6.04 -12.40
N ARG A 51 42.24 6.28 -12.34
CA ARG A 51 43.25 5.24 -12.66
C ARG A 51 43.53 4.26 -11.53
N GLY A 52 43.13 4.57 -10.30
CA GLY A 52 43.39 3.74 -9.12
C GLY A 52 42.39 2.59 -8.91
N TRP A 53 41.15 2.74 -9.41
CA TRP A 53 40.08 1.78 -9.15
C TRP A 53 40.10 0.59 -10.12
N GLU A 54 40.54 0.81 -11.35
CA GLU A 54 40.64 -0.23 -12.39
C GLU A 54 41.69 -1.32 -12.01
N SER A 55 42.82 -0.92 -11.39
CA SER A 55 43.92 -1.86 -11.09
C SER A 55 43.70 -2.72 -9.84
N LEU A 56 42.72 -2.37 -9.00
CA LEU A 56 42.36 -3.15 -7.82
C LEU A 56 41.25 -4.17 -8.13
N LEU A 57 40.43 -3.94 -9.16
CA LEU A 57 39.39 -4.88 -9.60
C LEU A 57 39.92 -5.98 -10.53
N SER A 58 41.00 -5.74 -11.28
CA SER A 58 41.55 -6.78 -12.18
C SER A 58 42.32 -7.90 -11.47
N ARG A 59 42.55 -7.79 -10.15
CA ARG A 59 43.42 -8.74 -9.41
C ARG A 59 42.65 -9.79 -8.60
N SER A 60 41.32 -9.80 -8.64
CA SER A 60 40.50 -10.82 -7.96
C SER A 60 39.94 -11.92 -8.88
N ILE A 61 40.22 -11.88 -10.19
CA ILE A 61 39.81 -12.94 -11.13
C ILE A 61 41.05 -13.66 -11.65
N ALA A 62 41.79 -14.29 -10.74
CA ALA A 62 42.77 -15.31 -11.09
C ALA A 62 42.86 -16.31 -9.95
N GLY A 63 42.02 -17.33 -10.04
CA GLY A 63 42.16 -18.57 -9.30
C GLY A 63 41.49 -18.54 -7.93
N MET A 64 40.30 -19.10 -7.86
CA MET A 64 39.99 -20.18 -6.91
C MET A 64 38.76 -20.94 -7.39
N SER A 65 38.96 -22.24 -7.53
CA SER A 65 37.95 -23.28 -7.71
C SER A 65 36.82 -23.14 -6.69
N GLY A 66 35.55 -23.19 -7.14
CA GLY A 66 34.40 -23.35 -6.26
C GLY A 66 33.20 -22.48 -6.61
N GLU A 67 32.09 -23.15 -6.91
CA GLU A 67 30.71 -22.67 -6.89
C GLU A 67 30.25 -21.65 -7.95
N LYS A 68 29.35 -22.14 -8.80
CA LYS A 68 28.48 -21.39 -9.71
C LYS A 68 27.70 -20.32 -8.92
N SER A 69 27.84 -19.05 -9.28
CA SER A 69 26.83 -18.03 -8.95
C SER A 69 26.22 -17.49 -10.23
N ASP A 70 25.33 -18.31 -10.81
CA ASP A 70 24.32 -17.82 -11.74
C ASP A 70 23.42 -16.87 -10.94
N VAL A 71 23.62 -15.56 -11.07
CA VAL A 71 22.77 -14.55 -10.43
C VAL A 71 21.40 -14.60 -11.11
N ASN A 72 20.46 -15.32 -10.50
CA ASN A 72 19.14 -15.60 -11.05
C ASN A 72 18.18 -14.43 -10.81
N TRP A 73 18.27 -13.41 -11.66
CA TRP A 73 17.38 -12.23 -11.64
C TRP A 73 15.88 -12.60 -11.75
N GLU A 74 15.57 -13.78 -12.28
CA GLU A 74 14.22 -14.32 -12.43
C GLU A 74 13.62 -14.80 -11.09
N SER A 75 14.46 -15.10 -10.09
CA SER A 75 14.01 -15.50 -8.75
C SER A 75 13.87 -14.34 -7.79
N ASP A 76 14.64 -13.26 -7.97
CA ASP A 76 14.58 -12.09 -7.09
C ASP A 76 13.41 -11.15 -7.41
N TYR A 77 12.89 -11.12 -8.65
CA TYR A 77 11.63 -10.38 -8.90
C TYR A 77 10.41 -11.03 -8.22
N LEU A 78 10.53 -12.31 -7.85
CA LEU A 78 9.53 -13.06 -7.09
C LEU A 78 9.65 -12.84 -5.57
N LEU A 79 10.66 -12.12 -5.08
CA LEU A 79 10.73 -11.58 -3.71
C LEU A 79 9.77 -10.40 -3.50
N GLY A 80 8.60 -10.52 -4.14
CA GLY A 80 7.32 -9.95 -3.74
C GLY A 80 7.15 -8.48 -4.09
N ILE A 81 6.74 -8.18 -5.32
CA ILE A 81 6.12 -6.88 -5.61
C ILE A 81 4.90 -6.73 -4.69
N LYS A 82 5.08 -5.96 -3.63
CA LYS A 82 4.01 -5.54 -2.74
C LYS A 82 3.24 -4.45 -3.42
N ARG A 83 1.94 -4.66 -3.62
CA ARG A 83 1.05 -3.66 -4.22
C ARG A 83 -0.07 -3.33 -3.26
N GLN A 84 -0.17 -2.06 -2.91
CA GLN A 84 -1.30 -1.55 -2.14
C GLN A 84 -2.47 -1.29 -3.09
N ARG A 85 -3.58 -1.98 -2.88
CA ARG A 85 -4.77 -1.90 -3.73
C ARG A 85 -6.04 -2.05 -2.88
N ARG A 86 -7.17 -1.64 -3.46
CA ARG A 86 -8.51 -1.93 -2.94
C ARG A 86 -9.15 -2.98 -3.85
N LEU A 87 -9.72 -4.03 -3.28
CA LEU A 87 -10.39 -5.07 -4.06
C LEU A 87 -11.88 -4.72 -4.22
N TYR A 88 -12.24 -4.19 -5.38
CA TYR A 88 -13.61 -3.76 -5.69
C TYR A 88 -14.43 -4.87 -6.35
N CYS A 89 -15.55 -5.26 -5.75
CA CYS A 89 -16.51 -6.18 -6.30
C CYS A 89 -17.73 -5.43 -6.86
N ASN A 90 -17.99 -5.59 -8.16
CA ASN A 90 -19.08 -4.92 -8.85
C ASN A 90 -20.43 -5.66 -8.69
N VAL A 91 -20.95 -5.68 -7.46
CA VAL A 91 -22.24 -6.30 -7.13
C VAL A 91 -23.15 -5.34 -6.37
N GLY A 92 -24.44 -5.31 -6.70
CA GLY A 92 -25.37 -4.36 -6.10
C GLY A 92 -24.96 -2.92 -6.40
N ILE A 93 -24.64 -2.15 -5.34
CA ILE A 93 -24.10 -0.78 -5.47
C ILE A 93 -22.58 -0.76 -5.64
N GLY A 94 -21.91 -1.91 -5.62
CA GLY A 94 -20.44 -2.01 -5.65
C GLY A 94 -19.83 -1.89 -4.25
N PHE A 95 -18.84 -2.74 -3.96
CA PHE A 95 -18.22 -2.81 -2.63
C PHE A 95 -16.72 -3.08 -2.71
N HIS A 96 -15.94 -2.39 -1.89
CA HIS A 96 -14.55 -2.70 -1.62
C HIS A 96 -14.46 -3.69 -0.44
N LEU A 97 -13.65 -4.73 -0.58
CA LEU A 97 -13.33 -5.63 0.53
C LEU A 97 -12.62 -4.84 1.63
N GLN A 98 -13.08 -4.98 2.87
CA GLN A 98 -12.44 -4.39 4.04
C GLN A 98 -12.25 -5.44 5.14
N ILE A 99 -11.23 -5.23 5.95
CA ILE A 99 -10.93 -6.02 7.14
C ILE A 99 -10.85 -5.09 8.34
N LEU A 100 -11.77 -5.28 9.28
CA LEU A 100 -11.91 -4.44 10.46
C LEU A 100 -10.96 -4.88 11.58
N PRO A 101 -10.67 -4.01 12.58
CA PRO A 101 -9.78 -4.34 13.70
C PRO A 101 -10.25 -5.52 14.56
N ASP A 102 -11.55 -5.80 14.58
CA ASP A 102 -12.15 -6.94 15.26
C ASP A 102 -12.00 -8.27 14.49
N GLY A 103 -11.29 -8.26 13.35
CA GLY A 103 -11.12 -9.41 12.46
C GLY A 103 -12.33 -9.69 11.58
N ARG A 104 -13.38 -8.88 11.62
CA ARG A 104 -14.54 -9.05 10.74
C ARG A 104 -14.22 -8.53 9.34
N ILE A 105 -14.60 -9.33 8.34
CA ILE A 105 -14.46 -8.98 6.92
C ILE A 105 -15.83 -8.68 6.34
N SER A 106 -15.93 -7.58 5.59
CA SER A 106 -17.15 -7.18 4.87
C SER A 106 -16.82 -6.37 3.63
N GLY A 107 -17.84 -6.02 2.86
CA GLY A 107 -17.79 -5.02 1.80
C GLY A 107 -18.21 -3.64 2.30
N VAL A 108 -17.57 -2.59 1.81
CA VAL A 108 -17.95 -1.19 2.04
C VAL A 108 -18.09 -0.46 0.69
N HIS A 109 -19.14 0.33 0.51
CA HIS A 109 -19.36 1.02 -0.76
C HIS A 109 -18.30 2.11 -0.99
N ASN A 110 -18.23 3.07 -0.07
CA ASN A 110 -17.21 4.11 -0.06
C ASN A 110 -15.90 3.55 0.47
N GLU A 111 -14.81 3.85 -0.21
CA GLU A 111 -13.47 3.49 0.27
C GLU A 111 -13.18 4.08 1.64
N ASN A 112 -12.39 3.35 2.43
CA ASN A 112 -11.91 3.81 3.72
C ASN A 112 -10.52 3.21 4.03
N GLN A 113 -9.95 3.60 5.17
CA GLN A 113 -8.65 3.12 5.62
C GLN A 113 -8.56 1.58 5.78
N TYR A 114 -9.67 0.89 6.06
CA TYR A 114 -9.72 -0.57 6.25
C TYR A 114 -9.90 -1.36 4.95
N SER A 115 -10.21 -0.68 3.85
CA SER A 115 -10.29 -1.28 2.51
C SER A 115 -8.96 -1.31 1.75
N LEU A 116 -7.92 -0.66 2.29
CA LEU A 116 -6.59 -0.67 1.70
C LEU A 116 -5.86 -1.96 2.08
N LEU A 117 -5.55 -2.77 1.08
CA LEU A 117 -4.88 -4.05 1.23
C LEU A 117 -3.50 -4.02 0.58
N GLU A 118 -2.49 -4.49 1.30
CA GLU A 118 -1.21 -4.89 0.72
C GLU A 118 -1.36 -6.31 0.16
N ILE A 119 -1.25 -6.44 -1.15
CA ILE A 119 -1.22 -7.74 -1.83
C ILE A 119 0.25 -8.12 -2.00
N SER A 120 0.66 -9.22 -1.40
CA SER A 120 2.04 -9.74 -1.48
C SER A 120 2.04 -11.11 -2.15
N THR A 121 2.92 -11.31 -3.13
CA THR A 121 3.13 -12.63 -3.74
C THR A 121 3.81 -13.55 -2.73
N VAL A 122 3.24 -14.73 -2.50
CA VAL A 122 3.79 -15.77 -1.63
C VAL A 122 4.46 -16.85 -2.48
N GLU A 123 3.77 -17.27 -3.54
CA GLU A 123 4.25 -18.24 -4.53
C GLU A 123 3.72 -17.83 -5.91
N ARG A 124 4.13 -18.52 -6.98
CA ARG A 124 3.67 -18.19 -8.34
C ARG A 124 2.14 -18.25 -8.44
N GLY A 125 1.51 -17.09 -8.65
CA GLY A 125 0.05 -16.96 -8.75
C GLY A 125 -0.69 -17.08 -7.42
N VAL A 126 0.02 -17.15 -6.29
CA VAL A 126 -0.56 -17.22 -4.94
C VAL A 126 -0.16 -15.96 -4.18
N VAL A 127 -1.14 -15.30 -3.59
CA VAL A 127 -0.98 -14.04 -2.87
C VAL A 127 -1.49 -14.14 -1.45
N SER A 128 -0.96 -13.29 -0.59
CA SER A 128 -1.57 -12.91 0.68
C SER A 128 -2.23 -11.54 0.56
N LEU A 129 -3.27 -11.32 1.35
CA LEU A 129 -4.01 -10.06 1.40
C LEU A 129 -3.93 -9.51 2.82
N PHE A 130 -3.15 -8.45 3.02
CA PHE A 130 -2.91 -7.87 4.33
C PHE A 130 -3.60 -6.51 4.46
N GLY A 131 -4.48 -6.36 5.44
CA GLY A 131 -5.14 -5.08 5.74
C GLY A 131 -4.16 -4.11 6.37
N VAL A 132 -3.78 -3.05 5.63
CA VAL A 132 -2.74 -2.10 6.06
C VAL A 132 -3.12 -1.44 7.38
N LYS A 133 -4.38 -1.00 7.52
CA LYS A 133 -4.83 -0.31 8.73
C LYS A 133 -5.14 -1.24 9.91
N SER A 134 -5.73 -2.41 9.65
CA SER A 134 -6.09 -3.37 10.71
C SER A 134 -4.90 -4.19 11.19
N ALA A 135 -3.82 -4.26 10.41
CA ALA A 135 -2.68 -5.14 10.63
C ALA A 135 -3.06 -6.63 10.68
N LEU A 136 -4.04 -7.04 9.87
CA LEU A 136 -4.55 -8.41 9.81
C LEU A 136 -4.49 -8.95 8.38
N PHE A 137 -4.16 -10.23 8.24
CA PHE A 137 -4.33 -10.99 7.02
C PHE A 137 -5.80 -11.38 6.85
N VAL A 138 -6.28 -11.34 5.61
CA VAL A 138 -7.48 -12.07 5.22
C VAL A 138 -7.14 -13.57 5.23
N ALA A 139 -7.99 -14.37 5.87
CA ALA A 139 -7.89 -15.82 5.88
C ALA A 139 -9.24 -16.47 5.62
N MET A 140 -9.24 -17.73 5.18
CA MET A 140 -10.44 -18.52 4.98
C MET A 140 -10.31 -19.89 5.65
N ASN A 141 -11.25 -20.24 6.51
CA ASN A 141 -11.26 -21.55 7.16
C ASN A 141 -11.93 -22.65 6.33
N ASN A 142 -11.82 -23.89 6.80
CA ASN A 142 -12.41 -25.08 6.17
C ASN A 142 -13.94 -25.03 5.95
N LYS A 143 -14.66 -24.16 6.66
CA LYS A 143 -16.11 -23.93 6.47
C LYS A 143 -16.39 -22.89 5.38
N GLY A 144 -15.36 -22.39 4.69
CA GLY A 144 -15.42 -21.34 3.69
C GLY A 144 -15.76 -19.96 4.29
N ARG A 145 -15.49 -19.72 5.58
CA ARG A 145 -15.77 -18.42 6.21
C ARG A 145 -14.50 -17.58 6.20
N LEU A 146 -14.62 -16.35 5.70
CA LEU A 146 -13.54 -15.37 5.81
C LEU A 146 -13.44 -14.82 7.24
N TYR A 147 -12.22 -14.59 7.68
CA TYR A 147 -11.91 -13.96 8.95
C TYR A 147 -10.54 -13.28 8.87
N GLY A 148 -10.30 -12.34 9.78
CA GLY A 148 -9.01 -11.67 9.94
C GLY A 148 -8.12 -12.36 10.98
N THR A 149 -6.82 -12.46 10.70
CA THR A 149 -5.83 -13.00 11.65
C THR A 149 -4.53 -12.19 11.63
N ALA A 150 -3.89 -12.04 12.77
CA ALA A 150 -2.56 -11.41 12.87
C ALA A 150 -1.43 -12.37 12.48
N ILE A 151 -1.70 -13.68 12.48
CA ILE A 151 -0.70 -14.72 12.24
C ILE A 151 -0.83 -15.18 10.80
N PHE A 152 0.28 -15.11 10.05
CA PHE A 152 0.33 -15.66 8.70
C PHE A 152 0.37 -17.18 8.75
N GLN A 153 -0.53 -17.82 7.99
CA GLN A 153 -0.72 -19.27 7.93
C GLN A 153 -1.24 -19.68 6.55
N ASP A 154 -1.34 -20.98 6.27
CA ASP A 154 -1.79 -21.46 4.95
C ASP A 154 -3.19 -20.99 4.56
N GLU A 155 -4.08 -20.77 5.53
CA GLU A 155 -5.42 -20.20 5.28
C GLU A 155 -5.39 -18.74 4.77
N CYS A 156 -4.24 -18.05 4.84
CA CYS A 156 -4.03 -16.69 4.33
C CYS A 156 -3.57 -16.66 2.87
N LYS A 157 -3.35 -17.82 2.25
CA LYS A 157 -2.85 -17.96 0.88
C LYS A 157 -4.02 -18.11 -0.09
N PHE A 158 -4.07 -17.25 -1.11
CA PHE A 158 -5.10 -17.27 -2.15
C PHE A 158 -4.48 -17.34 -3.54
N LYS A 159 -4.94 -18.28 -4.35
CA LYS A 159 -4.62 -18.32 -5.77
C LYS A 159 -5.37 -17.20 -6.49
N GLU A 160 -4.64 -16.24 -7.03
CA GLU A 160 -5.17 -15.15 -7.84
C GLU A 160 -5.26 -15.60 -9.31
N THR A 161 -6.47 -15.57 -9.87
CA THR A 161 -6.71 -15.94 -11.27
C THR A 161 -7.40 -14.81 -12.01
N LEU A 162 -6.82 -14.37 -13.12
CA LEU A 162 -7.45 -13.43 -14.05
C LEU A 162 -8.59 -14.12 -14.80
N LEU A 163 -9.77 -13.52 -14.78
CA LEU A 163 -10.97 -14.02 -15.43
C LEU A 163 -11.14 -13.40 -16.83
N PRO A 164 -11.96 -14.01 -17.71
CA PRO A 164 -12.19 -13.50 -19.07
C PRO A 164 -12.75 -12.07 -19.15
N ASN A 165 -13.34 -11.56 -18.07
CA ASN A 165 -13.88 -10.20 -17.98
C ASN A 165 -12.90 -9.19 -17.38
N ASN A 166 -11.62 -9.53 -17.25
CA ASN A 166 -10.55 -8.71 -16.66
C ASN A 166 -10.71 -8.41 -15.15
N TYR A 167 -11.54 -9.17 -14.44
CA TYR A 167 -11.55 -9.20 -12.98
C TYR A 167 -10.69 -10.36 -12.48
N ASN A 168 -10.29 -10.32 -11.22
CA ASN A 168 -9.61 -11.42 -10.55
C ASN A 168 -10.59 -12.21 -9.68
N ALA A 169 -10.37 -13.51 -9.58
CA ALA A 169 -10.93 -14.36 -8.54
C ALA A 169 -9.81 -14.82 -7.58
N TYR A 170 -10.17 -14.94 -6.30
CA TYR A 170 -9.25 -15.37 -5.24
C TYR A 170 -9.76 -16.67 -4.63
N GLU A 171 -9.11 -17.78 -4.96
CA GLU A 171 -9.43 -19.11 -4.45
C GLU A 171 -8.53 -19.44 -3.25
N SER A 172 -9.06 -20.04 -2.18
CA SER A 172 -8.25 -20.49 -1.06
C SER A 172 -7.27 -21.57 -1.51
N SER A 173 -5.98 -21.39 -1.19
CA SER A 173 -4.96 -22.40 -1.49
C SER A 173 -5.12 -23.65 -0.61
N ALA A 174 -5.58 -23.50 0.63
CA ALA A 174 -5.82 -24.61 1.55
C ALA A 174 -7.13 -25.36 1.24
N TYR A 175 -8.12 -24.66 0.67
CA TYR A 175 -9.47 -25.20 0.44
C TYR A 175 -9.91 -24.95 -1.01
N GLN A 176 -9.50 -25.86 -1.90
CA GLN A 176 -9.82 -25.77 -3.33
C GLN A 176 -11.33 -25.72 -3.58
N GLY A 177 -11.74 -24.91 -4.55
CA GLY A 177 -13.15 -24.64 -4.84
C GLY A 177 -13.81 -23.60 -3.91
N ALA A 178 -13.08 -23.04 -2.93
CA ALA A 178 -13.61 -22.00 -2.05
C ALA A 178 -13.06 -20.62 -2.42
N TYR A 179 -13.94 -19.66 -2.69
CA TYR A 179 -13.56 -18.33 -3.21
C TYR A 179 -13.93 -17.19 -2.26
N ILE A 180 -13.12 -16.13 -2.25
CA ILE A 180 -13.52 -14.85 -1.64
C ILE A 180 -14.77 -14.35 -2.39
N ALA A 181 -15.80 -13.92 -1.66
CA ALA A 181 -17.02 -13.42 -2.29
C ALA A 181 -17.81 -12.43 -1.44
N LEU A 182 -18.38 -11.43 -2.10
CA LEU A 182 -19.30 -10.46 -1.50
C LEU A 182 -20.69 -10.58 -2.14
N SER A 183 -21.72 -10.55 -1.31
CA SER A 183 -23.11 -10.47 -1.78
C SER A 183 -23.45 -9.07 -2.29
N LYS A 184 -24.59 -8.94 -2.98
CA LYS A 184 -25.16 -7.65 -3.43
C LYS A 184 -25.42 -6.63 -2.30
N HIS A 185 -25.32 -7.04 -1.03
CA HIS A 185 -25.49 -6.20 0.16
C HIS A 185 -24.17 -5.98 0.91
N GLY A 186 -23.02 -6.29 0.31
CA GLY A 186 -21.70 -6.13 0.95
C GLY A 186 -21.39 -7.16 2.04
N ARG A 187 -22.24 -8.16 2.26
CA ARG A 187 -21.96 -9.25 3.22
C ARG A 187 -21.09 -10.32 2.57
N VAL A 188 -20.11 -10.84 3.31
CA VAL A 188 -19.31 -12.00 2.88
C VAL A 188 -20.19 -13.23 2.66
N LYS A 189 -19.95 -13.95 1.57
CA LYS A 189 -20.56 -15.27 1.31
C LYS A 189 -19.63 -16.39 1.76
N LYS A 190 -20.19 -17.57 2.03
CA LYS A 190 -19.38 -18.77 2.27
C LYS A 190 -18.67 -19.17 0.98
N GLY A 191 -17.36 -19.30 1.02
CA GLY A 191 -16.51 -19.57 -0.13
C GLY A 191 -16.82 -20.89 -0.84
N ASN A 192 -17.22 -21.92 -0.09
CA ASN A 192 -17.63 -23.21 -0.64
C ASN A 192 -19.05 -23.22 -1.26
N LYS A 193 -19.72 -22.07 -1.34
CA LYS A 193 -21.04 -21.90 -1.95
C LYS A 193 -21.03 -20.95 -3.15
N VAL A 194 -19.84 -20.67 -3.68
CA VAL A 194 -19.64 -19.75 -4.80
C VAL A 194 -18.67 -20.35 -5.79
N SER A 195 -18.66 -19.85 -7.02
CA SER A 195 -17.76 -20.29 -8.08
C SER A 195 -17.30 -19.07 -8.91
N PRO A 196 -16.19 -19.18 -9.66
CA PRO A 196 -15.67 -18.09 -10.47
C PRO A 196 -16.60 -17.68 -11.62
N ALA A 197 -17.62 -18.48 -11.95
CA ALA A 197 -18.68 -18.09 -12.88
C ALA A 197 -19.63 -17.02 -12.30
N MET A 198 -19.67 -16.86 -10.97
CA MET A 198 -20.56 -15.93 -10.29
C MET A 198 -19.86 -14.57 -10.06
N THR A 199 -20.51 -13.48 -10.47
CA THR A 199 -19.96 -12.12 -10.33
C THR A 199 -19.65 -11.69 -8.89
N VAL A 200 -20.26 -12.34 -7.89
CA VAL A 200 -19.96 -12.15 -6.46
C VAL A 200 -18.52 -12.52 -6.06
N THR A 201 -17.80 -13.24 -6.93
CA THR A 201 -16.39 -13.63 -6.72
C THR A 201 -15.42 -12.74 -7.50
N HIS A 202 -15.91 -11.81 -8.30
CA HIS A 202 -15.10 -11.00 -9.20
C HIS A 202 -14.64 -9.73 -8.49
N PHE A 203 -13.33 -9.54 -8.41
CA PHE A 203 -12.71 -8.37 -7.77
C PHE A 203 -11.77 -7.67 -8.74
N LEU A 204 -11.91 -6.35 -8.84
CA LEU A 204 -11.03 -5.47 -9.58
C LEU A 204 -10.06 -4.80 -8.59
N PRO A 205 -8.75 -5.04 -8.69
CA PRO A 205 -7.75 -4.29 -7.92
C PRO A 205 -7.71 -2.82 -8.37
N ARG A 206 -8.02 -1.88 -7.47
CA ARG A 206 -8.00 -0.43 -7.69
C ARG A 206 -6.89 0.23 -6.87
N ILE A 207 -6.37 1.37 -7.35
CA ILE A 207 -5.42 2.22 -6.62
C ILE A 207 -6.18 3.08 -5.61
#